data_AF-A0A7C6QE30-F1
#
_entry.id   AF-A0A7C6QE30-F1
#
_cell.length_a   1.000
_cell.length_b   1.000
_cell.length_c   1.000
_cell.angle_alpha   90.00
_cell.angle_beta   90.00
_cell.angle_gamma   90.00
#
_symmetry.space_group_name_H-M   'P 1'
#
loop_
_entity.id
_entity.type
_entity.pdbx_description
1 polymer ?
#
loop_
_entity_poly.entity_id
_entity_poly.type
_entity_poly.pdbx_seq_one_letter_code
_entity_poly.pdbx_strand_id
1 'polypeptide(L)' 'MADSKHTGSHHDRNDWSDWIDAQDVMQKLHISLRTLQTWRTNGILPYSRIRGKLYYRKSDILFLLEENYNGKKGEPV' A
#
# COMPACT_ATOMS: atom_id res chain seq x y z
N MET A 1 4.76 2.99 37.20
CA MET A 1 5.33 3.31 35.88
C MET A 1 4.27 2.98 34.83
N ALA A 2 3.51 3.96 34.39
CA ALA A 2 2.51 3.77 33.35
C ALA A 2 2.59 4.96 32.41
N ASP A 3 3.20 4.75 31.24
CA ASP A 3 2.86 5.56 30.08
C ASP A 3 2.52 4.59 28.95
N SER A 4 1.21 4.51 28.75
CA SER A 4 0.54 3.64 27.80
C SER A 4 0.93 4.04 26.39
N LYS A 5 1.51 3.11 25.63
CA LYS A 5 1.63 3.23 24.17
C LYS A 5 0.23 3.10 23.56
N HIS A 6 -0.52 4.20 23.51
CA HIS A 6 -1.73 4.31 22.72
C HIS A 6 -1.35 4.83 21.33
N THR A 7 -0.83 3.97 20.45
CA THR A 7 -0.82 4.24 19.01
C THR A 7 -2.12 3.71 18.41
N GLY A 8 -3.24 4.22 18.92
CA GLY A 8 -4.54 4.08 18.29
C GLY A 8 -4.70 5.24 17.31
N SER A 9 -4.02 5.16 16.17
CA SER A 9 -4.30 6.07 15.07
C SER A 9 -5.72 5.79 14.59
N HIS A 10 -6.63 6.69 14.94
CA HIS A 10 -7.95 6.82 14.35
C HIS A 10 -7.75 6.83 12.83
N HIS A 11 -8.18 5.77 12.15
CA HIS A 11 -8.07 5.66 10.70
C HIS A 11 -9.19 6.52 10.10
N ASP A 12 -8.88 7.80 9.88
CA ASP A 12 -9.69 8.67 9.06
C ASP A 12 -9.79 8.06 7.66
N ARG A 13 -11.01 7.62 7.38
CA ARG A 13 -11.54 7.14 6.12
C ARG A 13 -11.06 8.03 4.96
N ASN A 14 -10.05 7.57 4.21
CA ASN A 14 -9.76 7.89 2.79
C ASN A 14 -8.43 8.60 2.41
N ASP A 15 -7.47 8.89 3.28
CA ASP A 15 -6.20 9.49 2.80
C ASP A 15 -5.07 8.45 2.68
N TRP A 16 -4.91 7.87 1.49
CA TRP A 16 -3.62 7.25 1.15
C TRP A 16 -2.56 8.35 1.14
N SER A 17 -1.57 8.24 2.04
CA SER A 17 -0.37 9.07 2.01
C SER A 17 0.35 8.92 0.67
N ASP A 18 0.99 9.99 0.19
CA ASP A 18 1.72 9.99 -1.09
C ASP A 18 2.77 8.87 -1.16
N TRP A 19 3.39 8.58 -0.02
CA TRP A 19 4.35 7.49 0.18
C TRP A 19 3.81 6.48 1.18
N ILE A 20 3.81 5.22 0.76
CA ILE A 20 3.21 4.08 1.45
C ILE A 20 4.32 3.09 1.75
N ASP A 21 4.45 2.65 3.00
CA ASP A 21 5.46 1.66 3.35
C ASP A 21 4.99 0.23 3.02
N ALA A 22 5.92 -0.73 3.00
CA ALA A 22 5.63 -2.12 2.69
C ALA A 22 4.50 -2.75 3.55
N GLN A 23 4.40 -2.39 4.83
CA GLN A 23 3.38 -2.90 5.72
C GLN A 23 2.01 -2.33 5.35
N ASP A 24 1.94 -1.04 5.10
CA ASP A 24 0.71 -0.38 4.70
C ASP A 24 0.23 -0.83 3.30
N VAL A 25 1.15 -1.10 2.35
CA VAL A 25 0.83 -1.77 1.08
C VAL A 25 0.19 -3.15 1.31
N MET A 26 0.78 -3.96 2.19
CA MET A 26 0.23 -5.29 2.51
C MET A 26 -1.18 -5.19 3.11
N GLN A 27 -1.40 -4.24 4.02
CA GLN A 27 -2.70 -4.02 4.66
C GLN A 27 -3.73 -3.43 3.70
N LYS A 28 -3.34 -2.51 2.81
CA LYS A 28 -4.29 -1.86 1.88
C LYS A 28 -4.68 -2.76 0.72
N LEU A 29 -3.74 -3.55 0.18
CA LEU A 29 -4.03 -4.46 -0.94
C LEU A 29 -4.39 -5.87 -0.49
N HIS A 30 -4.39 -6.14 0.82
CA HIS A 30 -4.57 -7.48 1.39
C HIS A 30 -3.65 -8.52 0.75
N ILE A 31 -2.40 -8.14 0.50
CA ILE A 31 -1.39 -9.02 -0.10
C ILE A 31 -0.39 -9.50 0.95
N SER A 32 0.10 -10.71 0.74
CA SER A 32 1.17 -11.27 1.57
C SER A 32 2.54 -10.71 1.19
N LEU A 33 3.51 -10.79 2.12
CA LEU A 33 4.90 -10.43 1.88
C LEU A 33 5.49 -11.13 0.65
N ARG A 34 5.10 -12.38 0.41
CA ARG A 34 5.50 -13.16 -0.78
C ARG A 34 5.06 -12.50 -2.07
N THR A 35 3.81 -12.03 -2.14
CA THR A 35 3.27 -11.30 -3.29
C THR A 35 4.01 -9.98 -3.49
N LEU A 36 4.22 -9.22 -2.41
CA LEU A 36 4.96 -7.96 -2.47
C LEU A 36 6.41 -8.18 -2.93
N GLN A 37 7.04 -9.29 -2.53
CA GLN A 37 8.38 -9.66 -2.98
C GLN A 37 8.38 -10.03 -4.47
N THR A 38 7.41 -10.81 -4.94
CA THR A 38 7.23 -11.10 -6.37
C THR A 38 7.08 -9.80 -7.17
N TRP A 39 6.31 -8.83 -6.70
CA TRP A 39 6.14 -7.54 -7.39
C TRP A 39 7.42 -6.73 -7.48
N ARG A 40 8.29 -6.80 -6.45
CA ARG A 40 9.62 -6.18 -6.50
C ARG A 40 10.52 -6.88 -7.51
N THR A 41 10.57 -8.21 -7.48
CA THR A 41 11.43 -9.00 -8.37
C THR A 41 11.00 -8.89 -9.82
N ASN A 42 9.69 -8.86 -10.06
CA ASN A 42 9.12 -8.73 -11.40
C ASN A 42 9.08 -7.27 -11.90
N GLY A 43 9.47 -6.29 -11.06
CA GLY A 43 9.42 -4.87 -11.42
C GLY A 43 8.01 -4.31 -11.62
N ILE A 44 6.99 -5.00 -11.08
CA ILE A 44 5.57 -4.66 -11.22
C ILE A 44 5.23 -3.41 -10.39
N LEU A 45 5.81 -3.30 -9.19
CA LEU A 45 5.57 -2.17 -8.31
C LEU A 45 6.89 -1.44 -8.02
N PRO A 46 7.10 -0.23 -8.57
CA PRO A 46 8.30 0.55 -8.32
C PRO A 46 8.36 0.95 -6.85
N TYR A 47 9.57 0.87 -6.28
CA TYR A 47 9.81 1.17 -4.87
C TYR A 47 10.99 2.14 -4.72
N SER A 48 10.92 2.96 -3.69
CA SER A 48 12.00 3.84 -3.25
C SER A 48 12.55 3.36 -1.92
N ARG A 49 13.87 3.24 -1.83
CA ARG A 49 14.54 2.85 -0.59
C ARG A 49 15.10 4.07 0.10
N ILE A 50 14.50 4.44 1.24
CA ILE A 50 14.89 5.61 2.03
C ILE A 50 15.26 5.13 3.42
N ARG A 51 16.50 5.41 3.86
CA ARG A 51 17.01 5.04 5.20
C ARG A 51 16.79 3.56 5.58
N GLY A 52 16.92 2.66 4.60
CA GLY A 52 16.75 1.21 4.81
C GLY A 52 15.30 0.71 4.81
N LYS A 53 14.30 1.60 4.71
CA LYS A 53 12.89 1.25 4.54
C LYS A 53 12.47 1.37 3.08
N LEU A 54 11.51 0.55 2.70
CA LEU A 54 10.93 0.53 1.36
C LEU A 54 9.61 1.30 1.37
N TYR A 55 9.54 2.26 0.46
CA TYR A 55 8.38 3.11 0.24
C TYR A 55 7.90 2.96 -1.19
N TYR A 56 6.60 3.12 -1.37
CA TYR A 56 5.89 2.96 -2.62
C TYR A 56 5.05 4.20 -2.83
N ARG A 57 4.97 4.70 -4.06
CA ARG A 57 4.09 5.83 -4.32
C ARG A 57 2.66 5.34 -4.49
N LYS A 58 1.73 6.11 -3.94
CA LYS A 58 0.29 5.92 -4.15
C LYS A 58 -0.06 5.83 -5.63
N SER A 59 0.46 6.74 -6.47
CA SER A 59 0.16 6.77 -7.89
C SER A 59 0.55 5.47 -8.61
N ASP A 60 1.71 4.91 -8.26
CA ASP A 60 2.19 3.67 -8.87
C ASP A 60 1.33 2.46 -8.46
N ILE A 61 0.90 2.42 -7.20
CA ILE A 61 -0.01 1.37 -6.70
C ILE A 61 -1.40 1.49 -7.33
N LEU A 62 -1.94 2.71 -7.42
CA LEU A 62 -3.24 2.96 -8.05
C LEU A 62 -3.21 2.62 -9.54
N PHE A 63 -2.15 3.01 -10.24
CA PHE A 63 -1.95 2.66 -11.64
C PHE A 63 -1.89 1.14 -11.82
N LEU A 64 -1.14 0.43 -10.98
CA LEU A 64 -1.09 -1.03 -11.02
C LEU A 64 -2.47 -1.67 -10.82
N LEU A 65 -3.22 -1.16 -9.85
CA LEU A 65 -4.57 -1.62 -9.57
C LEU A 65 -5.46 -1.38 -10.79
N GLU A 66 -5.45 -0.17 -11.36
CA GLU A 66 -6.27 0.20 -12.53
C GLU A 66 -5.92 -0.65 -13.76
N GLU A 67 -4.62 -0.86 -14.04
CA GLU A 67 -4.14 -1.68 -15.15
C GLU A 67 -4.48 -3.17 -15.01
N ASN A 68 -4.48 -3.71 -13.78
CA ASN A 68 -4.82 -5.12 -13.53
C ASN A 68 -6.29 -5.32 -13.09
N TYR A 69 -7.08 -4.26 -13.01
CA TYR A 69 -8.47 -4.34 -12.59
C TYR A 69 -9.33 -4.92 -13.74
N ASN A 70 -9.55 -6.23 -13.69
CA ASN A 70 -10.38 -6.94 -14.66
C ASN A 70 -11.91 -6.84 -14.37
N GLY A 71 -12.30 -5.94 -13.46
CA GLY A 71 -13.70 -5.65 -13.15
C GLY A 71 -14.24 -4.56 -14.07
N LYS A 72 -15.43 -4.73 -14.63
CA LYS A 72 -16.14 -3.62 -15.27
C LYS A 72 -16.39 -2.58 -14.18
N LYS A 73 -16.03 -1.31 -14.41
CA LYS A 73 -16.43 -0.17 -13.55
C LYS A 73 -17.94 -0.26 -13.40
N GLY A 74 -18.41 -0.84 -12.29
CA GLY A 74 -19.83 -0.91 -11.96
C GLY A 74 -20.29 0.51 -11.71
N GLU A 75 -21.20 0.96 -12.57
CA GLU A 75 -22.03 2.15 -12.37
C GLU A 75 -22.57 2.22 -10.92
N PRO A 76 -22.72 3.43 -10.36
CA PRO A 76 -23.43 3.60 -9.10
C PRO A 76 -24.89 3.11 -9.28
N VAL A 77 -25.28 2.12 -8.48
CA VAL A 77 -26.69 1.76 -8.22
C VAL A 77 -27.29 2.70 -7.18
#